data_AF-A0A537XZ59-F1
#
_entry.id   AF-A0A537XZ59-F1
#
_cell.length_a   1.000
_cell.length_b   1.000
_cell.length_c   1.000
_cell.angle_alpha   90.00
_cell.angle_beta   90.00
_cell.angle_gamma   90.00
#
_symmetry.space_group_name_H-M   'P 1'
#
loop_
_entity.id
_entity.type
_entity.pdbx_description
1 polymer ?
#
loop_
_entity_poly.entity_id
_entity_poly.type
_entity_poly.pdbx_seq_one_letter_code
_entity_poly.pdbx_strand_id
1 'polypeptide(L)' 'MSIEQEPSRNMTADECEELADALLEAAAALPPGPKKQETSKLADGYRSLAQMKRLVLRKVN' A
#
# COMPACT_ATOMS: atom_id res chain seq x y z
N MET A 1 23.54 -0.34 -17.74
CA MET A 1 23.35 -0.97 -16.43
C MET A 1 21.85 -1.20 -16.26
N SER A 2 21.36 -2.38 -16.62
CA SER A 2 19.95 -2.72 -16.46
C SER A 2 19.76 -3.14 -15.02
N ILE A 3 19.39 -2.19 -14.17
CA ILE A 3 18.92 -2.52 -12.82
C ILE A 3 17.49 -3.01 -13.05
N GLU A 4 17.34 -4.32 -13.21
CA GLU A 4 16.04 -4.97 -13.08
C GLU A 4 15.63 -4.81 -11.62
N GLN A 5 15.00 -3.67 -11.33
CA GLN A 5 14.49 -3.32 -10.03
C GLN A 5 13.24 -4.17 -9.79
N GLU A 6 13.36 -5.12 -8.86
CA GLU A 6 12.23 -5.88 -8.38
C GLU A 6 11.10 -4.93 -7.94
N PRO A 7 9.90 -5.02 -8.54
CA PRO A 7 8.84 -4.02 -8.37
C PRO A 7 8.31 -3.92 -6.93
N SER A 8 8.61 -4.88 -6.06
CA SER A 8 8.21 -4.86 -4.66
C SER A 8 9.19 -4.12 -3.73
N ARG A 9 10.45 -3.94 -4.15
CA ARG A 9 11.51 -3.32 -3.33
C ARG A 9 11.47 -1.79 -3.34
N ASN A 10 10.75 -1.20 -4.29
CA ASN A 10 10.91 0.20 -4.66
C ASN A 10 9.70 1.10 -4.39
N MET A 11 8.58 0.57 -3.91
CA MET A 11 7.48 1.44 -3.48
C MET A 11 7.92 2.28 -2.28
N THR A 12 7.84 3.59 -2.44
CA THR A 12 7.99 4.58 -1.40
C THR A 12 6.79 4.54 -0.44
N ALA A 13 6.91 5.21 0.71
CA ALA A 13 5.78 5.31 1.62
C ALA A 13 4.56 5.99 0.99
N ASP A 14 4.81 6.98 0.12
CA ASP A 14 3.76 7.76 -0.52
C ASP A 14 3.04 6.92 -1.60
N GLU A 15 3.77 6.14 -2.40
CA GLU A 15 3.16 5.17 -3.33
C GLU A 15 2.34 4.09 -2.61
N CYS A 16 2.77 3.66 -1.42
CA CYS A 16 1.97 2.76 -0.60
C CYS A 16 0.68 3.42 -0.08
N GLU A 17 0.68 4.72 0.21
CA GLU A 17 -0.54 5.44 0.59
C GLU A 17 -1.47 5.64 -0.59
N GLU A 18 -0.96 6.05 -1.75
CA GLU A 18 -1.77 6.19 -2.97
C GLU A 18 -2.45 4.86 -3.34
N LEU A 19 -1.74 3.74 -3.20
CA LEU A 19 -2.32 2.42 -3.46
C LEU A 19 -3.39 2.04 -2.42
N ALA A 20 -3.18 2.38 -1.14
CA ALA A 20 -4.15 2.14 -0.09
C ALA A 20 -5.44 2.94 -0.33
N ASP A 21 -5.32 4.20 -0.74
CA ASP A 21 -6.45 5.06 -1.05
C ASP A 21 -7.22 4.55 -2.29
N ALA A 22 -6.50 4.17 -3.35
CA ALA A 22 -7.13 3.56 -4.55
C ALA A 22 -7.88 2.25 -4.22
N LEU A 23 -7.34 1.43 -3.31
CA LEU A 23 -8.00 0.20 -2.85
C LEU A 23 -9.22 0.51 -1.98
N LEU A 24 -9.19 1.56 -1.16
CA LEU A 24 -10.35 2.00 -0.39
C LEU A 24 -11.47 2.51 -1.29
N GLU A 25 -11.15 3.28 -2.33
CA GLU A 25 -12.13 3.72 -3.33
C GLU A 25 -12.73 2.52 -4.08
N ALA A 26 -11.90 1.56 -4.49
CA ALA A 26 -12.37 0.33 -5.10
C ALA A 26 -13.27 -0.49 -4.16
N ALA A 27 -12.92 -0.58 -2.87
CA ALA A 27 -13.74 -1.23 -1.86
C ALA A 27 -15.07 -0.49 -1.61
N ALA A 28 -15.09 0.84 -1.72
CA ALA A 28 -16.30 1.64 -1.60
C ALA A 28 -17.27 1.39 -2.77
N ALA A 29 -16.74 1.22 -3.99
CA ALA A 29 -17.51 0.88 -5.18
C ALA A 29 -18.03 -0.57 -5.20
N LEU A 30 -17.46 -1.47 -4.38
CA LEU A 30 -17.91 -2.85 -4.28
C LEU A 30 -19.16 -2.99 -3.40
N PRO A 31 -20.09 -3.90 -3.76
CA PRO A 31 -21.19 -4.27 -2.90
C PRO A 31 -20.67 -4.94 -1.61
N PRO A 32 -21.42 -4.84 -0.50
CA PRO A 32 -21.05 -5.51 0.74
C PRO A 32 -20.91 -7.02 0.51
N GLY A 33 -19.73 -7.56 0.83
CA GLY A 33 -19.39 -8.96 0.59
C GLY A 33 -17.92 -9.26 0.89
N PRO A 34 -17.51 -10.53 0.73
CA PRO A 34 -16.15 -10.97 1.04
C PRO A 34 -15.10 -10.21 0.23
N LYS A 35 -15.38 -9.93 -1.05
CA LYS A 35 -14.48 -9.14 -1.91
C LYS A 35 -14.22 -7.73 -1.36
N LYS A 36 -15.26 -7.04 -0.87
CA LYS A 36 -15.10 -5.72 -0.24
C LYS A 36 -14.22 -5.78 1.01
N GLN A 37 -14.40 -6.82 1.83
CA GLN A 37 -13.57 -7.02 3.02
C GLN A 37 -12.12 -7.35 2.65
N GLU A 38 -11.89 -8.16 1.63
CA GLU A 38 -10.55 -8.48 1.11
C GLU A 38 -9.85 -7.23 0.58
N THR A 39 -10.53 -6.42 -0.24
CA THR A 39 -9.99 -5.16 -0.77
C THR A 39 -9.70 -4.16 0.34
N SER A 40 -10.57 -4.03 1.34
CA SER A 40 -10.34 -3.16 2.50
C SER A 40 -9.15 -3.63 3.34
N LYS A 41 -9.03 -4.94 3.60
CA LYS A 41 -7.88 -5.49 4.32
C LYS A 41 -6.57 -5.28 3.56
N LEU A 42 -6.62 -5.36 2.24
CA LEU A 42 -5.45 -5.10 1.39
C LEU A 42 -5.02 -3.63 1.51
N ALA A 43 -5.97 -2.69 1.50
CA ALA A 43 -5.69 -1.27 1.72
C ALA A 43 -5.04 -1.00 3.08
N ASP A 44 -5.56 -1.62 4.15
CA ASP A 44 -4.98 -1.52 5.49
C ASP A 44 -3.54 -2.06 5.55
N GLY A 45 -3.27 -3.14 4.80
CA GLY A 45 -1.92 -3.69 4.64
C GLY A 45 -0.95 -2.71 4.00
N TYR A 46 -1.35 -2.03 2.91
CA TYR A 46 -0.53 -1.02 2.24
C TYR A 46 -0.31 0.22 3.10
N ARG A 47 -1.32 0.69 3.84
CA ARG A 47 -1.16 1.78 4.80
C ARG A 47 -0.18 1.41 5.92
N SER A 48 -0.24 0.18 6.44
CA SER A 48 0.70 -0.31 7.45
C SER A 48 2.13 -0.36 6.89
N LEU A 49 2.29 -0.78 5.63
CA LEU A 49 3.57 -0.79 4.94
C LEU A 49 4.14 0.63 4.73
N ALA A 50 3.30 1.60 4.36
CA ALA A 50 3.68 3.00 4.26
C ALA A 50 4.20 3.56 5.59
N GLN A 51 3.47 3.28 6.68
CA GLN A 51 3.88 3.70 8.03
C GLN A 51 5.21 3.07 8.44
N MET A 52 5.41 1.77 8.19
CA MET A 52 6.69 1.12 8.46
C MET A 52 7.83 1.76 7.66
N LYS A 53 7.63 2.04 6.37
CA LYS A 53 8.63 2.70 5.53
C LYS A 53 8.99 4.10 6.06
N ARG A 54 8.01 4.90 6.51
CA ARG A 54 8.28 6.20 7.14
C ARG A 54 9.05 6.08 8.44
N LEU A 55 8.72 5.09 9.28
CA LEU A 55 9.41 4.84 10.53
C LEU A 55 10.86 4.38 10.32
N VAL A 56 11.11 3.51 9.35
CA VAL A 56 12.47 3.09 8.98
C VAL A 56 13.26 4.29 8.48
N LEU A 57 12.70 5.11 7.57
CA LEU A 57 13.39 6.31 7.07
C LEU A 57 13.66 7.34 8.17
N ARG A 58 12.74 7.52 9.14
CA ARG A 58 12.97 8.41 10.30
C ARG A 58 14.08 7.93 11.23
N LYS A 59 14.35 6.62 11.30
CA LYS A 59 15.32 6.03 12.22
C LYS A 59 16.74 5.99 11.62
N VAL A 60 16.87 6.22 10.32
CA VAL A 60 18.14 6.20 9.58
C VAL A 60 18.72 7.63 9.40
N ASN A 61 17.99 8.66 9.84
CA ASN A 61 18.37 10.07 9.74
C ASN A 61 18.80 10.66 11.09
#